data_AF-A0A925YB01-F1
#
_entry.id   AF-A0A925YB01-F1
#
_cell.length_a   1.000
_cell.length_b   1.000
_cell.length_c   1.000
_cell.angle_alpha   90.00
_cell.angle_beta   90.00
_cell.angle_gamma   90.00
#
_symmetry.space_group_name_H-M   'P 1'
#
loop_
_entity.id
_entity.type
_entity.pdbx_description
1 polymer ?
#
loop_
_entity_poly.entity_id
_entity_poly.type
_entity_poly.pdbx_seq_one_letter_code
_entity_poly.pdbx_strand_id
1 'polypeptide(L)'
;VWAAFARSFKLGLVVTLLTVVISVLAGLAFRRRFVGSTLLFYLAIARLIMPSIVVSLGIALEFRILDGFIKSTGIFGPSFQSAMGLSTSALGAHLTWTLPFGMLIMFVVFNRFNPAYEEAARDLGATPWQTFRHVVLPIISPYLVGVALFGFTLSWDEIARSSQAIGGPNTLPLELQGLTTTVTTPAIYALGTVTTAISFLVIGATLGTGLLLRRRRTRGTSDAGKGTV
;
A
#
# COMPACT_ATOMS: atom_id res chain seq x y z
N VAL A 1 -14.34 -8.82 -16.93
CA VAL A 1 -14.56 -8.39 -15.52
C VAL A 1 -13.91 -9.29 -14.47
N TRP A 2 -14.35 -10.54 -14.22
CA TRP A 2 -13.79 -11.39 -13.13
C TRP A 2 -12.28 -11.64 -13.21
N ALA A 3 -11.75 -11.87 -14.41
CA ALA A 3 -10.32 -12.00 -14.61
C ALA A 3 -9.55 -10.70 -14.29
N ALA A 4 -10.14 -9.53 -14.57
CA ALA A 4 -9.55 -8.22 -14.26
C ALA A 4 -9.61 -7.93 -12.75
N PHE A 5 -10.70 -8.34 -12.08
CA PHE A 5 -10.83 -8.31 -10.63
C PHE A 5 -9.71 -9.13 -9.96
N ALA A 6 -9.54 -10.40 -10.34
CA ALA A 6 -8.51 -11.26 -9.76
C ALA A 6 -7.08 -10.72 -9.95
N ARG A 7 -6.81 -10.15 -11.14
CA ARG A 7 -5.53 -9.48 -11.45
C ARG A 7 -5.27 -8.28 -10.56
N SER A 8 -6.28 -7.41 -10.39
CA SER A 8 -6.17 -6.21 -9.55
C SER A 8 -6.03 -6.55 -8.09
N PHE A 9 -6.74 -7.57 -7.62
CA PHE A 9 -6.64 -8.05 -6.24
C PHE A 9 -5.26 -8.60 -5.93
N LYS A 10 -4.73 -9.47 -6.80
CA LYS A 10 -3.36 -10.01 -6.67
C LYS A 10 -2.32 -8.90 -6.69
N LEU A 11 -2.40 -7.98 -7.66
CA LEU A 11 -1.48 -6.84 -7.76
C LEU A 11 -1.56 -5.94 -6.51
N GLY A 12 -2.78 -5.62 -6.07
CA GLY A 12 -3.05 -4.84 -4.87
C GLY A 12 -2.42 -5.44 -3.63
N LEU A 13 -2.59 -6.76 -3.40
CA LEU A 13 -1.97 -7.45 -2.27
C LEU A 13 -0.44 -7.43 -2.32
N VAL A 14 0.16 -7.68 -3.48
CA VAL A 14 1.62 -7.65 -3.64
C VAL A 14 2.18 -6.25 -3.40
N VAL A 15 1.58 -5.22 -4.02
CA VAL A 15 1.96 -3.82 -3.81
C VAL A 15 1.84 -3.44 -2.34
N THR A 16 0.77 -3.87 -1.67
CA THR A 16 0.54 -3.60 -0.25
C THR A 16 1.62 -4.21 0.62
N LEU A 17 1.91 -5.50 0.43
CA LEU A 17 2.93 -6.21 1.18
C LEU A 17 4.31 -5.55 1.02
N LEU A 18 4.70 -5.26 -0.22
CA LEU A 18 5.96 -4.57 -0.51
C LEU A 18 5.98 -3.17 0.10
N THR A 19 4.87 -2.43 0.01
CA THR A 19 4.75 -1.10 0.60
C THR A 19 4.98 -1.14 2.11
N VAL A 20 4.30 -2.05 2.82
CA VAL A 20 4.47 -2.19 4.28
C VAL A 20 5.91 -2.55 4.63
N VAL A 21 6.46 -3.59 4.00
CA VAL A 21 7.81 -4.08 4.31
C VAL A 21 8.86 -3.00 4.04
N ILE A 22 8.84 -2.40 2.85
CA ILE A 22 9.83 -1.38 2.46
C ILE A 22 9.67 -0.13 3.33
N SER A 23 8.45 0.29 3.65
CA SER A 23 8.22 1.47 4.49
C SER A 23 8.70 1.28 5.92
N VAL A 24 8.51 0.09 6.50
CA VAL A 24 9.06 -0.24 7.83
C VAL A 24 10.57 -0.21 7.82
N LEU A 25 11.20 -0.84 6.82
CA LEU A 25 12.65 -0.85 6.67
C LEU A 25 13.21 0.57 6.47
N ALA A 26 12.55 1.38 5.63
CA ALA A 26 12.92 2.77 5.41
C ALA A 26 12.79 3.59 6.70
N GLY A 27 11.71 3.41 7.46
CA GLY A 27 11.50 4.08 8.74
C GLY A 27 12.55 3.73 9.80
N LEU A 28 12.92 2.45 9.90
CA LEU A 28 14.02 2.00 10.76
C LEU A 28 15.36 2.59 10.33
N ALA A 29 15.64 2.62 9.02
CA ALA A 29 16.87 3.19 8.48
C ALA A 29 16.96 4.70 8.76
N PHE A 30 15.84 5.43 8.62
CA PHE A 30 15.80 6.89 8.81
C PHE A 30 16.16 7.32 10.24
N ARG A 31 15.91 6.48 11.25
CA ARG A 31 16.32 6.71 12.64
C ARG A 31 17.84 6.80 12.83
N ARG A 32 18.63 6.16 11.95
CA ARG A 32 20.10 6.13 12.05
C ARG A 32 20.79 7.30 11.32
N ARG A 33 20.04 8.21 10.67
CA ARG A 33 20.56 9.36 9.90
C ARG A 33 21.77 8.99 9.02
N PHE A 34 21.54 8.10 8.06
CA PHE A 34 22.59 7.68 7.12
C PHE A 34 22.80 8.68 5.97
N VAL A 35 23.95 8.57 5.30
CA VAL A 35 24.30 9.38 4.12
C VAL A 35 23.28 9.14 3.01
N GLY A 36 22.59 10.20 2.57
CA GLY A 36 21.53 10.11 1.55
C GLY A 36 20.10 10.03 2.10
N SER A 37 19.91 10.00 3.43
CA SER A 37 18.57 10.07 4.04
C SER A 37 17.78 11.30 3.59
N THR A 38 18.40 12.48 3.55
CA THR A 38 17.77 13.71 3.03
C THR A 38 17.35 13.59 1.57
N LEU A 39 18.22 13.01 0.72
CA LEU A 39 17.90 12.80 -0.70
C LEU A 39 16.72 11.85 -0.86
N LEU A 40 16.71 10.71 -0.16
CA LEU A 40 15.61 9.76 -0.19
C LEU A 40 14.29 10.37 0.30
N PHE A 41 14.35 11.21 1.34
CA PHE A 41 13.18 11.95 1.82
C PHE A 41 12.64 12.91 0.75
N TYR A 42 13.51 13.70 0.10
CA TYR A 42 13.08 14.58 -0.98
C TYR A 42 12.62 13.84 -2.23
N LEU A 43 13.23 12.69 -2.57
CA LEU A 43 12.75 11.84 -3.67
C LEU A 43 11.36 11.29 -3.38
N ALA A 44 11.09 10.85 -2.15
CA ALA A 44 9.77 10.42 -1.73
C ALA A 44 8.75 11.57 -1.90
N ILE A 45 9.05 12.78 -1.42
CA ILE A 45 8.16 13.94 -1.58
C ILE A 45 8.00 14.35 -3.04
N ALA A 46 9.08 14.43 -3.81
CA ALA A 46 9.05 14.84 -5.21
C ALA A 46 8.13 13.92 -6.02
N ARG A 47 8.19 12.62 -5.74
CA ARG A 47 7.33 11.65 -6.42
C ARG A 47 5.85 11.85 -6.14
N LEU A 48 5.50 12.45 -4.99
CA LEU A 48 4.13 12.81 -4.63
C LEU A 48 3.56 13.99 -5.42
N ILE A 49 4.43 14.82 -5.99
CA ILE A 49 4.04 16.01 -6.75
C ILE A 49 3.98 15.69 -8.24
N MET A 50 4.74 14.69 -8.69
CA MET A 50 4.79 14.31 -10.11
C MET A 50 3.42 13.89 -10.66
N PRO A 51 2.97 14.50 -11.78
CA PRO A 51 1.75 14.11 -12.46
C PRO A 51 1.76 12.61 -12.81
N SER A 52 0.68 11.91 -12.47
CA SER A 52 0.57 10.45 -12.60
C SER A 52 0.75 9.98 -14.06
N ILE A 53 0.16 10.69 -15.02
CA ILE A 53 0.25 10.35 -16.44
C ILE A 53 1.68 10.48 -17.00
N VAL A 54 2.42 11.48 -16.53
CA VAL A 54 3.82 11.69 -16.95
C VAL A 54 4.68 10.52 -16.51
N VAL A 55 4.45 10.01 -15.29
CA VAL A 55 5.18 8.82 -14.83
C VAL A 55 4.74 7.56 -15.54
N SER A 56 3.45 7.42 -15.87
CA SER A 56 2.97 6.31 -16.70
C SER A 56 3.68 6.25 -18.06
N LEU A 57 3.75 7.39 -18.75
CA LEU A 57 4.44 7.53 -20.04
C LEU A 57 5.95 7.28 -19.90
N GLY A 58 6.57 7.78 -18.83
CA GLY A 58 7.98 7.55 -18.54
C GLY A 58 8.30 6.07 -18.37
N ILE A 59 7.52 5.35 -17.57
CA ILE A 59 7.67 3.90 -17.37
C ILE A 59 7.43 3.15 -18.68
N ALA A 60 6.41 3.52 -19.46
CA ALA A 60 6.15 2.90 -20.75
C ALA A 60 7.33 3.06 -21.73
N LEU A 61 7.91 4.27 -21.78
CA LEU A 61 9.08 4.56 -22.60
C LEU A 61 10.31 3.78 -22.13
N GLU A 62 10.57 3.75 -20.83
CA GLU A 62 11.69 3.02 -20.22
C GLU A 62 11.62 1.53 -20.57
N PHE A 63 10.45 0.91 -20.39
CA PHE A 63 10.26 -0.49 -20.72
C PHE A 63 10.32 -0.77 -22.22
N ARG A 64 9.90 0.17 -23.08
CA ARG A 64 10.04 0.04 -24.53
C ARG A 64 11.50 0.08 -24.97
N ILE A 65 12.32 0.93 -24.34
CA ILE A 65 13.78 0.97 -24.58
C ILE A 65 14.42 -0.33 -24.11
N LEU A 66 14.03 -0.81 -22.92
CA LEU A 66 14.49 -2.08 -22.37
C LEU A 66 14.14 -3.26 -23.28
N ASP A 67 12.92 -3.30 -23.83
CA ASP A 67 12.48 -4.32 -24.79
C ASP A 67 13.35 -4.31 -26.05
N GLY A 68 13.69 -3.13 -26.57
CA GLY A 68 14.58 -2.98 -27.71
C GLY A 68 15.97 -3.56 -27.43
N PHE A 69 16.54 -3.23 -26.27
CA PHE A 69 17.84 -3.75 -25.83
C PHE A 69 17.82 -5.28 -25.61
N ILE A 70 16.78 -5.81 -24.98
CA ILE A 70 16.61 -7.25 -24.76
C ILE A 70 16.51 -7.98 -26.12
N LYS A 71 15.74 -7.44 -27.06
CA LYS A 71 15.59 -8.03 -28.40
C LYS A 71 16.89 -7.98 -29.20
N SER A 72 17.67 -6.90 -29.09
CA SER A 72 18.96 -6.79 -29.79
C SER A 72 20.03 -7.74 -29.25
N THR A 73 19.97 -8.06 -27.95
CA THR A 73 20.95 -8.97 -27.31
C THR A 73 20.61 -10.44 -27.51
N GLY A 74 19.38 -10.78 -27.88
CA GLY A 74 18.94 -12.16 -28.12
C GLY A 74 18.87 -13.05 -26.88
N ILE A 75 19.07 -12.49 -25.67
CA ILE A 75 19.24 -13.23 -24.41
C ILE A 75 18.01 -14.09 -24.07
N PHE A 76 16.81 -13.59 -24.36
CA PHE A 76 15.54 -14.26 -24.01
C PHE A 76 14.91 -15.02 -25.18
N GLY A 77 15.64 -15.17 -26.29
CA GLY A 77 15.17 -15.86 -27.49
C GLY A 77 14.08 -15.12 -28.27
N PRO A 78 13.64 -15.69 -29.41
CA PRO A 78 12.69 -15.04 -30.32
C PRO A 78 11.25 -14.97 -29.80
N SER A 79 10.93 -15.66 -28.71
CA SER A 79 9.59 -15.68 -28.11
C SER A 79 9.33 -14.51 -27.15
N PHE A 80 10.33 -13.69 -26.84
CA PHE A 80 10.18 -12.53 -25.96
C PHE A 80 9.34 -11.43 -26.63
N GLN A 81 8.15 -11.17 -26.09
CA GLN A 81 7.24 -10.14 -26.61
C GLN A 81 7.51 -8.78 -25.99
N SER A 82 7.44 -8.69 -24.66
CA SER A 82 7.66 -7.46 -23.90
C SER A 82 8.00 -7.77 -22.43
N ALA A 83 8.79 -6.90 -21.81
CA ALA A 83 9.05 -6.87 -20.38
C ALA A 83 7.92 -6.19 -19.61
N MET A 84 6.99 -5.49 -20.29
CA MET A 84 5.84 -4.85 -19.64
C MET A 84 4.84 -5.90 -19.16
N GLY A 85 4.33 -5.71 -17.95
CA GLY A 85 3.37 -6.63 -17.36
C GLY A 85 3.04 -6.32 -15.91
N LEU A 86 2.15 -7.15 -15.36
CA LEU A 86 1.61 -6.96 -14.01
C LEU A 86 2.70 -7.02 -12.93
N SER A 87 3.66 -7.93 -13.07
CA SER A 87 4.73 -8.14 -12.08
C SER A 87 5.94 -7.23 -12.28
N THR A 88 5.96 -6.42 -13.34
CA THR A 88 7.11 -5.60 -13.74
C THR A 88 6.72 -4.13 -13.79
N SER A 89 6.35 -3.61 -14.96
CA SER A 89 6.03 -2.20 -15.20
C SER A 89 4.81 -1.74 -14.41
N ALA A 90 3.76 -2.57 -14.30
CA ALA A 90 2.58 -2.24 -13.49
C ALA A 90 2.92 -2.22 -11.99
N LEU A 91 3.65 -3.23 -11.52
CA LEU A 91 4.09 -3.29 -10.12
C LEU A 91 4.91 -2.05 -9.76
N GLY A 92 5.88 -1.70 -10.60
CA GLY A 92 6.67 -0.47 -10.46
C GLY A 92 5.79 0.77 -10.44
N ALA A 93 4.89 0.91 -11.42
CA ALA A 93 3.98 2.06 -11.53
C ALA A 93 3.17 2.29 -10.25
N HIS A 94 2.59 1.24 -9.67
CA HIS A 94 1.83 1.33 -8.43
C HIS A 94 2.76 1.69 -7.24
N LEU A 95 3.89 0.98 -7.11
CA LEU A 95 4.86 1.22 -6.03
C LEU A 95 5.43 2.63 -6.04
N THR A 96 5.51 3.26 -7.22
CA THR A 96 6.01 4.63 -7.32
C THR A 96 5.19 5.64 -6.51
N TRP A 97 3.94 5.33 -6.16
CA TRP A 97 3.13 6.22 -5.31
C TRP A 97 2.84 5.63 -3.93
N THR A 98 2.62 4.33 -3.84
CA THR A 98 2.33 3.70 -2.54
C THR A 98 3.53 3.75 -1.61
N LEU A 99 4.77 3.63 -2.12
CA LEU A 99 5.98 3.68 -1.30
C LEU A 99 6.20 5.06 -0.69
N PRO A 100 6.20 6.19 -1.41
CA PRO A 100 6.28 7.51 -0.79
C PRO A 100 5.28 7.73 0.34
N PHE A 101 4.02 7.34 0.14
CA PHE A 101 2.99 7.45 1.19
C PHE A 101 3.31 6.59 2.40
N GLY A 102 3.57 5.30 2.19
CA GLY A 102 3.91 4.38 3.27
C GLY A 102 5.17 4.82 4.04
N MET A 103 6.20 5.27 3.33
CA MET A 103 7.45 5.76 3.92
C MET A 103 7.21 7.00 4.77
N LEU A 104 6.46 8.00 4.29
CA LEU A 104 6.16 9.20 5.07
C LEU A 104 5.38 8.86 6.35
N ILE A 105 4.40 7.95 6.27
CA ILE A 105 3.68 7.48 7.46
C ILE A 105 4.68 6.84 8.44
N MET A 106 5.54 5.94 7.98
CA MET A 106 6.51 5.26 8.85
C MET A 106 7.57 6.21 9.40
N PHE A 107 7.99 7.24 8.67
CA PHE A 107 8.88 8.29 9.18
C PHE A 107 8.24 9.02 10.36
N VAL A 108 6.95 9.38 10.25
CA VAL A 108 6.24 10.02 11.36
C VAL A 108 6.10 9.09 12.55
N VAL A 109 5.76 7.82 12.32
CA VAL A 109 5.63 6.80 13.38
C VAL A 109 6.95 6.64 14.14
N PHE A 110 8.05 6.42 13.42
CA PHE A 110 9.36 6.21 14.04
C PHE A 110 9.97 7.47 14.64
N ASN A 111 9.63 8.66 14.13
CA ASN A 111 10.04 9.93 14.75
C ASN A 111 9.34 10.17 16.11
N ARG A 112 8.16 9.58 16.32
CA ARG A 112 7.43 9.63 17.61
C ARG A 112 7.73 8.43 18.52
N PHE A 113 8.48 7.44 18.05
CA PHE A 113 8.80 6.23 18.81
C PHE A 113 9.84 6.54 19.88
N ASN A 114 9.57 6.16 21.13
CA ASN A 114 10.51 6.37 22.24
C ASN A 114 11.61 5.28 22.25
N PRO A 115 12.90 5.62 22.07
CA PRO A 115 13.99 4.65 22.08
C PRO A 115 14.14 3.88 23.41
N ALA A 116 13.64 4.43 24.52
CA ALA A 116 13.72 3.81 25.84
C ALA A 116 13.10 2.40 25.89
N TYR A 117 12.08 2.12 25.06
CA TYR A 117 11.50 0.77 24.98
C TYR A 117 12.50 -0.27 24.43
N GLU A 118 13.35 0.15 23.49
CA GLU A 118 14.38 -0.73 22.92
C GLU A 118 15.60 -0.88 23.83
N GLU A 119 15.91 0.16 24.60
CA GLU A 119 16.97 0.13 25.62
C GLU A 119 16.56 -0.79 26.77
N ALA A 120 15.35 -0.64 27.32
CA ALA A 120 14.84 -1.52 28.36
C ALA A 120 14.82 -3.01 27.93
N ALA A 121 14.49 -3.29 26.66
CA ALA A 121 14.55 -4.66 26.13
C ALA A 121 15.99 -5.20 26.10
N ARG A 122 16.96 -4.35 25.72
CA ARG A 122 18.38 -4.71 25.68
C ARG A 122 18.96 -4.89 27.07
N ASP A 123 18.53 -4.10 28.05
CA ASP A 123 18.90 -4.24 29.46
C ASP A 123 18.43 -5.57 30.06
N LEU A 124 17.29 -6.08 29.58
CA LEU A 124 16.79 -7.42 29.90
C LEU A 124 17.46 -8.55 29.08
N GLY A 125 18.51 -8.23 28.32
CA GLY A 125 19.29 -9.21 27.54
C GLY A 125 18.69 -9.58 26.18
N ALA A 126 17.68 -8.86 25.67
CA ALA A 126 17.08 -9.17 24.38
C ALA A 126 18.02 -8.83 23.21
N THR A 127 18.15 -9.77 22.26
CA THR A 127 18.85 -9.55 20.99
C THR A 127 18.11 -8.54 20.11
N PRO A 128 18.77 -7.87 19.13
CA PRO A 128 18.12 -6.90 18.26
C PRO A 128 16.87 -7.42 17.54
N TRP A 129 16.87 -8.70 17.13
CA TRP A 129 15.71 -9.34 16.52
C TRP A 129 14.57 -9.57 17.52
N GLN A 130 14.88 -9.98 18.75
CA GLN A 130 13.88 -10.11 19.82
C GLN A 130 13.28 -8.75 20.18
N THR A 131 14.10 -7.71 20.31
CA THR A 131 13.64 -6.33 20.54
C THR A 131 12.72 -5.86 19.42
N PHE A 132 13.09 -6.09 18.16
CA PHE A 132 12.22 -5.75 17.04
C PHE A 132 10.90 -6.53 17.08
N ARG A 133 10.95 -7.87 17.20
CA ARG A 133 9.76 -8.73 17.13
C ARG A 133 8.80 -8.55 18.31
N HIS A 134 9.30 -8.38 19.53
CA HIS A 134 8.48 -8.38 20.73
C HIS A 134 8.19 -6.98 21.27
N VAL A 135 8.92 -5.95 20.86
CA VAL A 135 8.71 -4.57 21.33
C VAL A 135 8.33 -3.65 20.20
N VAL A 136 9.20 -3.49 19.19
CA VAL A 136 8.97 -2.52 18.11
C VAL A 136 7.76 -2.91 17.27
N LEU A 137 7.71 -4.15 16.76
CA LEU A 137 6.68 -4.61 15.84
C LEU A 137 5.27 -4.53 16.46
N PRO A 138 5.01 -4.98 17.71
CA PRO A 138 3.70 -4.82 18.34
C PRO A 138 3.31 -3.35 18.51
N ILE A 139 4.25 -2.48 18.91
CA ILE A 139 4.00 -1.03 19.08
C ILE A 139 3.63 -0.39 17.74
N ILE A 140 4.31 -0.73 16.65
CA ILE A 140 4.02 -0.14 15.33
C ILE A 140 2.87 -0.85 14.57
N SER A 141 2.47 -2.05 15.00
CA SER A 141 1.47 -2.88 14.31
C SER A 141 0.15 -2.19 13.94
N PRO A 142 -0.49 -1.35 14.79
CA PRO A 142 -1.71 -0.64 14.38
C PRO A 142 -1.46 0.34 13.22
N TYR A 143 -0.26 0.93 13.14
CA TYR A 143 0.11 1.80 12.03
C TYR A 143 0.40 1.02 10.75
N LEU A 144 0.91 -0.22 10.86
CA LEU A 144 1.12 -1.09 9.70
C LEU A 144 -0.19 -1.46 9.02
N VAL A 145 -1.27 -1.65 9.79
CA VAL A 145 -2.62 -1.83 9.23
C VAL A 145 -3.03 -0.59 8.43
N GLY A 146 -2.78 0.62 8.95
CA GLY A 146 -3.01 1.88 8.23
C GLY A 146 -2.23 1.94 6.91
N VAL A 147 -0.92 1.67 6.94
CA VAL A 147 -0.07 1.64 5.74
C VAL A 147 -0.56 0.58 4.75
N ALA A 148 -0.98 -0.60 5.23
CA ALA A 148 -1.50 -1.67 4.40
C ALA A 148 -2.79 -1.27 3.68
N LEU A 149 -3.74 -0.68 4.42
CA LEU A 149 -5.01 -0.21 3.85
C LEU A 149 -4.79 0.90 2.82
N PHE A 150 -3.89 1.86 3.10
CA PHE A 150 -3.51 2.89 2.12
C PHE A 150 -2.84 2.29 0.90
N GLY A 151 -1.86 1.39 1.07
CA GLY A 151 -1.16 0.72 -0.02
C GLY A 151 -2.10 -0.08 -0.91
N PHE A 152 -3.08 -0.78 -0.32
CA PHE A 152 -4.09 -1.52 -1.08
C PHE A 152 -5.02 -0.58 -1.81
N THR A 153 -5.56 0.44 -1.13
CA THR A 153 -6.53 1.37 -1.71
C THR A 153 -5.94 2.11 -2.91
N LEU A 154 -4.74 2.70 -2.73
CA LEU A 154 -4.03 3.44 -3.77
C LEU A 154 -3.61 2.55 -4.95
N SER A 155 -3.41 1.26 -4.73
CA SER A 155 -3.09 0.31 -5.80
C SER A 155 -4.35 -0.18 -6.52
N TRP A 156 -5.43 -0.36 -5.77
CA TRP A 156 -6.69 -0.90 -6.26
C TRP A 156 -7.41 0.07 -7.20
N ASP A 157 -7.33 1.38 -6.96
CA ASP A 157 -7.99 2.42 -7.75
C ASP A 157 -7.09 3.08 -8.81
N GLU A 158 -5.87 2.58 -9.00
CA GLU A 158 -4.89 3.23 -9.87
C GLU A 158 -5.22 3.05 -11.36
N ILE A 159 -5.66 4.15 -11.97
CA ILE A 159 -5.91 4.26 -13.41
C ILE A 159 -4.76 4.99 -14.10
N ALA A 160 -4.37 6.15 -13.57
CA ALA A 160 -3.55 7.10 -14.30
C ALA A 160 -2.11 6.60 -14.49
N ARG A 161 -1.49 6.03 -13.46
CA ARG A 161 -0.12 5.48 -13.53
C ARG A 161 -0.08 4.16 -14.29
N SER A 162 -1.18 3.42 -14.32
CA SER A 162 -1.26 2.11 -14.96
C SER A 162 -1.67 2.18 -16.43
N SER A 163 -2.33 3.27 -16.84
CA SER A 163 -2.88 3.44 -18.19
C SER A 163 -1.89 3.16 -19.33
N GLN A 164 -0.63 3.58 -19.20
CA GLN A 164 0.42 3.31 -20.18
C GLN A 164 1.42 2.25 -19.72
N ALA A 165 1.43 1.91 -18.43
CA ALA A 165 2.44 1.05 -17.83
C ALA A 165 1.99 -0.42 -17.65
N ILE A 166 0.71 -0.74 -17.83
CA ILE A 166 0.18 -2.08 -17.51
C ILE A 166 0.68 -3.19 -18.47
N GLY A 167 1.03 -2.81 -19.71
CA GLY A 167 1.40 -3.75 -20.76
C GLY A 167 0.19 -4.52 -21.28
N GLY A 168 0.22 -5.85 -21.11
CA GLY A 168 -0.79 -6.77 -21.67
C GLY A 168 -2.21 -6.58 -21.10
N PRO A 169 -2.64 -7.37 -20.09
CA PRO A 169 -4.05 -7.43 -19.79
C PRO A 169 -4.42 -6.42 -18.67
N ASN A 170 -5.50 -5.63 -18.88
CA ASN A 170 -5.93 -4.53 -17.99
C ASN A 170 -6.28 -4.89 -16.53
N THR A 171 -5.99 -4.00 -15.59
CA THR A 171 -6.59 -4.03 -14.24
C THR A 171 -8.08 -3.70 -14.31
N LEU A 172 -8.81 -3.98 -13.24
CA LEU A 172 -10.24 -3.76 -13.11
C LEU A 172 -10.61 -2.28 -13.31
N PRO A 173 -9.91 -1.29 -12.72
CA PRO A 173 -10.23 0.11 -12.98
C PRO A 173 -10.05 0.49 -14.46
N LEU A 174 -8.98 0.03 -15.10
CA LEU A 174 -8.73 0.27 -16.53
C LEU A 174 -9.79 -0.41 -17.42
N GLU A 175 -10.17 -1.64 -17.07
CA GLU A 175 -11.24 -2.38 -17.75
C GLU A 175 -12.58 -1.63 -17.65
N LEU A 176 -12.95 -1.17 -16.45
CA LEU A 176 -14.20 -0.44 -16.22
C LEU A 176 -14.19 0.93 -16.90
N GLN A 177 -13.05 1.62 -16.94
CA GLN A 177 -12.89 2.85 -17.69
C GLN A 177 -13.18 2.63 -19.18
N GLY A 178 -12.58 1.59 -19.78
CA GLY A 178 -12.80 1.26 -21.19
C GLY A 178 -14.25 0.87 -21.52
N LEU A 179 -14.95 0.22 -20.60
CA LEU A 179 -16.38 -0.09 -20.77
C LEU A 179 -17.24 1.17 -20.71
N THR A 180 -16.90 2.14 -19.86
CA THR A 180 -17.65 3.40 -19.73
C THR A 180 -17.54 4.26 -21.00
N THR A 181 -16.42 4.18 -21.71
CA THR A 181 -16.20 4.95 -22.95
C THR A 181 -16.74 4.27 -24.20
N THR A 182 -17.05 2.98 -24.16
CA THR A 182 -17.34 2.19 -25.37
C THR A 182 -18.70 1.48 -25.35
N VAL A 183 -19.17 1.01 -24.18
CA VAL A 183 -20.42 0.24 -24.07
C VAL A 183 -21.08 0.50 -22.70
N THR A 184 -22.08 1.39 -22.66
CA THR A 184 -22.92 1.58 -21.48
C THR A 184 -23.85 0.37 -21.29
N THR A 185 -23.32 -0.71 -20.71
CA THR A 185 -24.13 -1.84 -20.25
C THR A 185 -24.64 -1.62 -18.82
N PRO A 186 -25.90 -1.97 -18.49
CA PRO A 186 -26.44 -1.82 -17.14
C PRO A 186 -25.66 -2.56 -16.04
N ALA A 187 -24.79 -3.51 -16.40
CA ALA A 187 -23.96 -4.27 -15.48
C ALA A 187 -23.02 -3.39 -14.64
N ILE A 188 -22.56 -2.25 -15.17
CA ILE A 188 -21.68 -1.33 -14.42
C ILE A 188 -22.44 -0.68 -13.26
N TYR A 189 -23.69 -0.25 -13.48
CA TYR A 189 -24.54 0.32 -12.43
C TYR A 189 -24.93 -0.71 -11.38
N ALA A 190 -25.18 -1.95 -11.80
CA ALA A 190 -25.45 -3.07 -10.88
C ALA A 190 -24.24 -3.34 -9.96
N LEU A 191 -23.03 -3.42 -10.53
CA LEU A 191 -21.80 -3.59 -9.76
C LEU A 191 -21.58 -2.44 -8.77
N GLY A 192 -21.78 -1.20 -9.20
CA GLY A 192 -21.68 -0.03 -8.31
C GLY A 192 -22.67 -0.09 -7.15
N THR A 193 -23.93 -0.46 -7.42
CA THR A 193 -24.96 -0.60 -6.37
C THR A 193 -24.59 -1.66 -5.34
N VAL A 194 -24.08 -2.82 -5.80
CA VAL A 194 -23.64 -3.92 -4.92
C VAL A 194 -22.44 -3.52 -4.07
N THR A 195 -21.41 -2.89 -4.65
CA THR A 195 -20.22 -2.48 -3.89
C THR A 195 -20.56 -1.39 -2.88
N THR A 196 -21.45 -0.46 -3.21
CA THR A 196 -21.96 0.56 -2.27
C THR A 196 -22.75 -0.08 -1.12
N ALA A 197 -23.65 -1.03 -1.41
CA ALA A 197 -24.42 -1.73 -0.38
C ALA A 197 -23.50 -2.51 0.59
N ILE A 198 -22.52 -3.23 0.07
CA ILE A 198 -21.51 -3.93 0.88
C ILE A 198 -20.72 -2.94 1.75
N SER A 199 -20.30 -1.81 1.18
CA SER A 199 -19.56 -0.79 1.92
C SER A 199 -20.37 -0.22 3.09
N PHE A 200 -21.65 0.07 2.88
CA PHE A 200 -22.55 0.53 3.95
C PHE A 200 -22.75 -0.53 5.04
N LEU A 201 -22.86 -1.81 4.66
CA LEU A 201 -22.96 -2.91 5.64
C LEU A 201 -21.70 -3.01 6.50
N VAL A 202 -20.51 -2.91 5.90
CA VAL A 202 -19.22 -2.97 6.62
C VAL A 202 -19.06 -1.76 7.55
N ILE A 203 -19.37 -0.55 7.07
CA ILE A 203 -19.34 0.67 7.88
C ILE A 203 -20.32 0.56 9.06
N GLY A 204 -21.55 0.13 8.79
CA GLY A 204 -22.58 -0.09 9.80
C GLY A 204 -22.15 -1.09 10.87
N ALA A 205 -21.58 -2.23 10.46
CA ALA A 205 -21.05 -3.24 11.37
C ALA A 205 -19.89 -2.71 12.22
N THR A 206 -18.98 -1.95 11.62
CA THR A 206 -17.81 -1.37 12.31
C THR A 206 -18.22 -0.32 13.34
N LEU A 207 -19.13 0.58 12.97
CA LEU A 207 -19.68 1.57 13.89
C LEU A 207 -20.52 0.90 14.99
N GLY A 208 -21.35 -0.08 14.63
CA GLY A 208 -22.17 -0.84 15.57
C GLY A 208 -21.34 -1.56 16.63
N THR A 209 -20.32 -2.30 16.19
CA THR A 209 -19.38 -2.97 17.12
C THR A 209 -18.61 -1.96 17.97
N GLY A 210 -18.13 -0.85 17.40
CA GLY A 210 -17.48 0.22 18.16
C GLY A 210 -18.37 0.84 19.23
N LEU A 211 -19.64 1.11 18.93
CA LEU A 211 -20.63 1.63 19.88
C LEU A 211 -20.98 0.61 20.96
N LEU A 212 -21.12 -0.67 20.60
CA LEU A 212 -21.37 -1.76 21.55
C LEU A 212 -20.20 -1.94 22.53
N LEU A 213 -18.96 -1.92 22.03
CA LEU A 213 -17.76 -2.01 22.87
C LEU A 213 -17.62 -0.80 23.80
N ARG A 214 -17.92 0.42 23.31
CA ARG A 214 -17.96 1.63 24.15
C ARG A 214 -19.03 1.55 25.24
N ARG A 215 -20.25 1.09 24.91
CA ARG A 215 -21.35 0.89 25.87
C ARG A 215 -21.02 -0.15 26.94
N ARG A 216 -20.27 -1.21 26.59
CA ARG A 216 -19.79 -2.21 27.56
C ARG A 216 -18.74 -1.64 28.50
N ARG A 217 -17.86 -0.76 28.01
CA ARG A 217 -16.79 -0.13 28.81
C ARG A 217 -17.32 0.87 29.84
N THR A 218 -18.40 1.59 29.54
CA THR A 218 -19.03 2.54 30.48
C THR A 218 -19.89 1.87 31.56
N ARG A 219 -20.38 0.64 31.32
CA ARG A 219 -21.11 -0.14 32.35
C ARG A 219 -20.18 -0.83 33.36
N GLY A 220 -18.91 -1.06 33.03
CA GLY A 220 -17.94 -1.73 33.90
C GLY A 220 -17.25 -0.84 34.96
N THR A 221 -17.43 0.48 34.91
CA THR A 221 -16.77 1.44 35.83
C THR A 221 -17.67 1.96 36.95
N SER A 222 -18.93 1.50 37.05
CA SER A 222 -19.90 2.05 38.02
C SER A 222 -19.78 1.49 39.44
N ASP A 223 -19.08 0.38 39.66
CA ASP A 223 -19.10 -0.34 40.96
C ASP A 223 -17.80 -0.24 41.77
N ALA A 224 -16.77 0.46 41.29
CA ALA A 224 -15.48 0.56 42.01
C ALA A 224 -15.39 1.75 43.00
N GLY A 225 -16.45 2.54 43.17
CA GLY A 225 -16.42 3.80 43.94
C GLY A 225 -17.35 3.88 45.15
N LYS A 226 -18.05 2.79 45.52
CA LYS A 226 -18.97 2.78 46.68
C LYS A 226 -18.49 1.80 47.73
N GLY A 227 -17.49 2.19 48.51
CA GLY A 227 -17.07 1.34 49.62
C GLY A 227 -15.79 1.81 50.30
N THR A 228 -15.75 3.04 50.79
CA THR A 228 -15.01 3.46 51.99
C THR A 228 -15.37 4.93 52.26
N VAL A 229 -16.39 5.14 53.10
CA VAL A 229 -16.56 6.35 53.92
C VAL A 229 -16.56 5.88 55.35
#